data_AF-A0A3Q2I3S7-F1
#
_entry.id   AF-A0A3Q2I3S7-F1
#
_cell.length_a   1.000
_cell.length_b   1.000
_cell.length_c   1.000
_cell.angle_alpha   90.00
_cell.angle_beta   90.00
_cell.angle_gamma   90.00
#
_symmetry.space_group_name_H-M   'P 1'
#
loop_
_entity.id
_entity.type
_entity.pdbx_description
1 polymer ?
#
loop_
_entity_poly.entity_id
_entity_poly.type
_entity_poly.pdbx_seq_one_letter_code
_entity_poly.pdbx_strand_id
1 'polypeptide(L)'
;MREPSVRAAALVLCILSYLLVGAAVFDALESEAESGRQRLLARKRGELRRKYGFSAEDDHELERLALQAEPHRAGRRWKFAGSFYFAITVITTIGYGHAAPGTDSGKVFCMFYALLGIPLTLVTFQSLGERLNALVRRLLLAAKRCLGLRRPRVSTENMVVAGLLVCAATLALGAAAFAHFEGWTFFHAYYYCFITLTTIGFGDFVALQRDEALQRKPPYVAFSFLYILLGLTVIGAFLNLVVLRFLAASTGALERAARRAGPLRLGAPESRGRCPARRPARPGGPASVSHRVHQLEVWARDNLGFSPPASPRAVGGGRAGGPLARRKSI
;
A
#
# COMPACT_ATOMS: atom_id res chain seq x y z
N MET A 1 -19.74 23.16 -13.39
CA MET A 1 -19.37 21.76 -13.05
C MET A 1 -19.33 21.62 -11.53
N ARG A 2 -19.74 20.48 -10.96
CA ARG A 2 -19.69 20.27 -9.49
C ARG A 2 -18.22 20.28 -9.03
N GLU A 3 -17.90 20.99 -7.93
CA GLU A 3 -16.53 21.09 -7.37
C GLU A 3 -15.74 19.76 -7.27
N PRO A 4 -16.33 18.62 -6.84
CA PRO A 4 -15.61 17.35 -6.81
C PRO A 4 -15.15 16.86 -8.20
N SER A 5 -15.91 17.13 -9.26
CA SER A 5 -15.55 16.78 -10.64
C SER A 5 -14.39 17.65 -11.16
N VAL A 6 -14.34 18.93 -10.75
CA VAL A 6 -13.23 19.85 -11.10
C VAL A 6 -11.93 19.38 -10.46
N ARG A 7 -11.97 18.99 -9.18
CA ARG A 7 -10.79 18.50 -8.46
C ARG A 7 -10.26 17.19 -9.03
N ALA A 8 -11.15 16.26 -9.37
CA ALA A 8 -10.76 15.00 -10.00
C ALA A 8 -10.10 15.25 -11.37
N ALA A 9 -10.70 16.09 -12.20
CA ALA A 9 -10.13 16.48 -13.50
C ALA A 9 -8.76 17.16 -13.34
N ALA A 10 -8.60 18.06 -12.36
CA ALA A 10 -7.33 18.72 -12.07
C ALA A 10 -6.23 17.72 -11.63
N LEU A 11 -6.56 16.72 -10.81
CA LEU A 11 -5.62 15.66 -10.42
C LEU A 11 -5.22 14.79 -11.61
N VAL A 12 -6.16 14.44 -12.48
CA VAL A 12 -5.87 13.69 -13.73
C VAL A 12 -4.95 14.49 -14.63
N LEU A 13 -5.25 15.77 -14.88
CA LEU A 13 -4.39 16.64 -15.69
C LEU A 13 -2.99 16.79 -15.09
N CYS A 14 -2.88 16.92 -13.76
CA CYS A 14 -1.60 16.98 -13.06
C CYS A 14 -0.79 15.69 -13.29
N ILE A 15 -1.40 14.51 -13.12
CA ILE A 15 -0.73 13.22 -13.37
C ILE A 15 -0.28 13.10 -14.83
N LEU A 16 -1.14 13.47 -15.79
CA LEU A 16 -0.78 13.44 -17.22
C LEU A 16 0.40 14.37 -17.52
N SER A 17 0.41 15.58 -16.97
CA SER A 17 1.53 16.51 -17.13
C SER A 17 2.82 15.96 -16.50
N TYR A 18 2.73 15.32 -15.33
CA TYR A 18 3.87 14.69 -14.66
C TYR A 18 4.46 13.54 -15.49
N LEU A 19 3.60 12.72 -16.12
CA LEU A 19 4.03 11.67 -17.04
C LEU A 19 4.72 12.22 -18.29
N LEU A 20 4.19 13.29 -18.88
CA LEU A 20 4.81 13.92 -20.06
C LEU A 20 6.20 14.51 -19.75
N VAL A 21 6.32 15.20 -18.62
CA VAL A 21 7.63 15.71 -18.15
C VAL A 21 8.59 14.55 -17.89
N GLY A 22 8.13 13.50 -17.21
CA GLY A 22 8.93 12.30 -16.98
C GLY A 22 9.42 11.66 -18.27
N ALA A 23 8.52 11.47 -19.25
CA ALA A 23 8.85 10.90 -20.56
C ALA A 23 9.91 11.72 -21.30
N ALA A 24 9.77 13.06 -21.33
CA ALA A 24 10.75 13.93 -21.97
C ALA A 24 12.13 13.88 -21.29
N VAL A 25 12.16 13.85 -19.95
CA VAL A 25 13.43 13.76 -19.20
C VAL A 25 14.09 12.40 -19.39
N PHE A 26 13.34 11.29 -19.33
CA PHE A 26 13.91 9.96 -19.57
C PHE A 26 14.41 9.77 -21.00
N ASP A 27 13.70 10.28 -22.01
CA ASP A 27 14.16 10.28 -23.39
C ASP A 27 15.48 11.06 -23.54
N ALA A 28 15.56 12.26 -22.96
CA ALA A 28 16.77 13.08 -23.02
C ALA A 28 17.98 12.44 -22.31
N LEU A 29 17.75 11.67 -21.24
CA LEU A 29 18.83 11.07 -20.44
C LEU A 29 19.27 9.69 -20.97
N GLU A 30 18.34 8.87 -21.47
CA GLU A 30 18.61 7.45 -21.77
C GLU A 30 18.71 7.14 -23.27
N SER A 31 18.08 7.91 -24.16
CA SER A 31 17.96 7.54 -25.58
C SER A 31 19.31 7.50 -26.32
N GLU A 32 20.22 8.43 -26.03
CA GLU A 32 21.57 8.41 -26.61
C GLU A 32 22.40 7.23 -26.08
N ALA A 33 22.32 6.98 -24.76
CA ALA A 33 23.03 5.90 -24.11
C ALA A 33 22.56 4.52 -24.61
N GLU A 34 21.24 4.34 -24.78
CA GLU A 34 20.66 3.13 -25.35
C GLU A 34 21.12 2.93 -26.80
N SER A 35 21.02 3.96 -27.64
CA SER A 35 21.46 3.91 -29.04
C SER A 35 22.96 3.59 -29.14
N GLY A 36 23.78 4.12 -28.22
CA GLY A 36 25.20 3.78 -28.09
C GLY A 36 25.42 2.31 -27.73
N ARG A 37 24.70 1.80 -26.72
CA ARG A 37 24.77 0.40 -26.26
C ARG A 37 24.32 -0.58 -27.34
N GLN A 38 23.24 -0.28 -28.06
CA GLN A 38 22.77 -1.11 -29.18
C GLN A 38 23.82 -1.19 -30.29
N ARG A 39 24.41 -0.06 -30.68
CA ARG A 39 25.50 -0.02 -31.68
C ARG A 39 26.73 -0.82 -31.21
N LEU A 40 27.10 -0.72 -29.94
CA LEU A 40 28.20 -1.49 -29.36
C LEU A 40 27.92 -3.00 -29.40
N LEU A 41 26.71 -3.41 -28.99
CA LEU A 41 26.31 -4.82 -29.01
C LEU A 41 26.29 -5.38 -30.43
N ALA A 42 25.73 -4.64 -31.40
CA ALA A 42 25.74 -5.02 -32.80
C ALA A 42 27.17 -5.16 -33.34
N ARG A 43 28.08 -4.24 -32.99
CA ARG A 43 29.48 -4.32 -33.36
C ARG A 43 30.17 -5.56 -32.77
N LYS A 44 29.98 -5.81 -31.47
CA LYS A 44 30.54 -6.98 -30.77
C LYS A 44 30.01 -8.30 -31.36
N ARG A 45 28.72 -8.35 -31.69
CA ARG A 45 28.12 -9.50 -32.38
C ARG A 45 28.78 -9.74 -33.75
N GLY A 46 28.98 -8.68 -34.54
CA GLY A 46 29.70 -8.77 -35.81
C GLY A 46 31.17 -9.20 -35.69
N GLU A 47 31.88 -8.72 -34.66
CA GLU A 47 33.25 -9.14 -34.34
C GLU A 47 33.31 -10.66 -34.03
N LEU A 48 32.39 -11.16 -33.19
CA LEU A 48 32.30 -12.59 -32.84
C LEU A 48 31.96 -13.44 -34.07
N ARG A 49 30.99 -13.00 -34.88
CA ARG A 49 30.57 -13.69 -36.09
C ARG A 49 31.72 -13.90 -37.07
N ARG A 50 32.54 -12.86 -37.29
CA ARG A 50 33.71 -12.94 -38.17
C ARG A 50 34.83 -13.79 -37.56
N LYS A 51 35.06 -13.67 -36.26
CA LYS A 51 36.18 -14.36 -35.59
C LYS A 51 35.95 -15.87 -35.46
N TYR A 52 34.71 -16.28 -35.21
CA TYR A 52 34.36 -17.68 -34.92
C TYR A 52 33.52 -18.35 -36.01
N GLY A 53 33.13 -17.60 -37.05
CA GLY A 53 32.37 -18.15 -38.17
C GLY A 53 30.90 -18.45 -37.87
N PHE A 54 30.28 -17.80 -36.88
CA PHE A 54 28.87 -18.01 -36.56
C PHE A 54 27.95 -17.69 -37.76
N SER A 55 27.00 -18.58 -38.01
CA SER A 55 25.86 -18.33 -38.89
C SER A 55 24.82 -17.46 -38.18
N ALA A 56 23.81 -16.99 -38.93
CA ALA A 56 22.70 -16.25 -38.33
C ALA A 56 21.83 -17.13 -37.41
N GLU A 57 21.83 -18.45 -37.63
CA GLU A 57 21.11 -19.42 -36.81
C GLU A 57 21.84 -19.65 -35.48
N ASP A 58 23.17 -19.75 -35.50
CA ASP A 58 24.00 -19.87 -34.29
C ASP A 58 23.85 -18.65 -33.38
N ASP A 59 23.78 -17.44 -33.96
CA ASP A 59 23.53 -16.20 -33.21
C ASP A 59 22.17 -16.26 -32.48
N HIS A 60 21.13 -16.76 -33.15
CA HIS A 60 19.80 -16.89 -32.56
C HIS A 60 19.74 -17.96 -31.47
N GLU A 61 20.40 -19.10 -31.70
CA GLU A 61 20.49 -20.17 -30.71
C GLU A 61 21.28 -19.73 -29.48
N LEU A 62 22.40 -19.03 -29.65
CA LEU A 62 23.19 -18.49 -28.56
C LEU A 62 22.41 -17.45 -27.75
N GLU A 63 21.64 -16.58 -28.42
CA GLU A 63 20.76 -15.62 -27.75
C GLU A 63 19.67 -16.34 -26.94
N ARG A 64 19.05 -17.37 -27.53
CA ARG A 64 18.05 -18.19 -26.84
C ARG A 64 18.64 -18.91 -25.62
N LEU A 65 19.81 -19.52 -25.76
CA LEU A 65 20.51 -20.21 -24.66
C LEU A 65 20.92 -19.22 -23.56
N ALA A 66 21.42 -18.03 -23.92
CA ALA A 66 21.78 -16.99 -22.97
C ALA A 66 20.56 -16.53 -22.15
N LEU A 67 19.40 -16.32 -22.81
CA LEU A 67 18.15 -15.94 -22.15
C LEU A 67 17.62 -17.07 -21.24
N GLN A 68 17.78 -18.33 -21.62
CA GLN A 68 17.37 -19.48 -20.79
C GLN A 68 18.35 -19.77 -19.63
N ALA A 69 19.62 -19.42 -19.79
CA ALA A 69 20.66 -19.60 -18.78
C ALA A 69 20.68 -18.49 -17.73
N GLU A 70 20.28 -17.25 -18.09
CA GLU A 70 20.13 -16.10 -17.18
C GLU A 70 19.41 -16.45 -15.86
N PRO A 71 18.27 -17.17 -15.90
CA PRO A 71 17.60 -17.61 -14.68
C PRO A 71 18.38 -18.60 -13.80
N HIS A 72 19.30 -19.35 -14.38
CA HIS A 72 20.06 -20.39 -13.69
C HIS A 72 21.40 -19.87 -13.17
N ARG A 73 21.82 -18.67 -13.60
CA ARG A 73 23.10 -18.04 -13.25
C ARG A 73 23.23 -17.68 -11.76
N ALA A 74 22.10 -17.44 -11.08
CA ALA A 74 22.05 -17.14 -9.64
C ALA A 74 21.95 -18.40 -8.75
N GLY A 75 22.08 -19.60 -9.32
CA GLY A 75 21.96 -20.88 -8.61
C GLY A 75 20.51 -21.35 -8.42
N ARG A 76 20.30 -22.29 -7.48
CA ARG A 76 18.98 -22.89 -7.22
C ARG A 76 18.04 -21.92 -6.49
N ARG A 77 17.21 -21.20 -7.26
CA ARG A 77 16.21 -20.20 -6.77
C ARG A 77 15.07 -20.81 -5.95
N TRP A 78 14.63 -22.03 -6.25
CA TRP A 78 13.50 -22.69 -5.58
C TRP A 78 13.94 -23.66 -4.49
N LYS A 79 14.30 -23.10 -3.34
CA LYS A 79 14.44 -23.76 -2.03
C LYS A 79 13.72 -22.89 -1.00
N PHE A 80 13.51 -23.37 0.23
CA PHE A 80 12.69 -22.66 1.22
C PHE A 80 13.02 -21.16 1.36
N ALA A 81 14.30 -20.79 1.50
CA ALA A 81 14.72 -19.39 1.59
C ALA A 81 14.36 -18.57 0.33
N GLY A 82 14.56 -19.13 -0.86
CA GLY A 82 14.22 -18.46 -2.11
C GLY A 82 12.71 -18.40 -2.35
N SER A 83 11.97 -19.44 -2.00
CA SER A 83 10.49 -19.44 -2.03
C SER A 83 9.91 -18.44 -1.04
N PHE A 84 10.52 -18.28 0.14
CA PHE A 84 10.12 -17.29 1.13
C PHE A 84 10.43 -15.87 0.65
N TYR A 85 11.59 -15.65 0.03
CA TYR A 85 11.92 -14.37 -0.59
C TYR A 85 10.92 -14.01 -1.69
N PHE A 86 10.62 -14.95 -2.58
CA PHE A 86 9.58 -14.80 -3.60
C PHE A 86 8.22 -14.46 -2.97
N ALA A 87 7.81 -15.19 -1.93
CA ALA A 87 6.55 -14.92 -1.22
C ALA A 87 6.49 -13.49 -0.65
N ILE A 88 7.58 -12.99 -0.03
CA ILE A 88 7.70 -11.59 0.41
C ILE A 88 7.47 -10.66 -0.79
N THR A 89 8.19 -10.87 -1.90
CA THR A 89 8.10 -9.96 -3.07
C THR A 89 6.70 -9.91 -3.69
N VAL A 90 5.92 -11.00 -3.61
CA VAL A 90 4.54 -11.07 -4.09
C VAL A 90 3.60 -10.29 -3.17
N ILE A 91 3.59 -10.58 -1.86
CA ILE A 91 2.63 -9.94 -0.95
C ILE A 91 2.94 -8.45 -0.69
N THR A 92 4.21 -8.06 -0.85
CA THR A 92 4.65 -6.66 -0.73
C THR A 92 4.57 -5.90 -2.05
N THR A 93 4.15 -6.54 -3.15
CA THR A 93 4.05 -5.94 -4.49
C THR A 93 5.36 -5.40 -5.07
N ILE A 94 6.52 -5.81 -4.54
CA ILE A 94 7.83 -5.43 -5.09
C ILE A 94 8.05 -6.12 -6.44
N GLY A 95 7.87 -7.44 -6.51
CA GLY A 95 7.86 -8.19 -7.77
C GLY A 95 9.08 -8.02 -8.69
N TYR A 96 10.32 -8.13 -8.20
CA TYR A 96 11.56 -7.97 -8.98
C TYR A 96 11.68 -8.74 -10.31
N GLY A 97 10.87 -9.78 -10.56
CA GLY A 97 10.97 -10.58 -11.77
C GLY A 97 12.18 -11.53 -11.86
N HIS A 98 13.16 -11.42 -10.95
CA HIS A 98 14.29 -12.36 -10.89
C HIS A 98 13.87 -13.81 -10.59
N ALA A 99 12.67 -14.05 -10.06
CA ALA A 99 12.11 -15.39 -9.93
C ALA A 99 10.61 -15.32 -10.23
N ALA A 100 10.14 -16.19 -11.12
CA ALA A 100 8.74 -16.29 -11.51
C ALA A 100 8.33 -17.76 -11.62
N PRO A 101 7.07 -18.11 -11.28
CA PRO A 101 6.58 -19.48 -11.38
C PRO A 101 6.56 -19.92 -12.85
N GLY A 102 7.40 -20.90 -13.18
CA GLY A 102 7.45 -21.49 -14.52
C GLY A 102 6.31 -22.46 -14.82
N THR A 103 5.72 -23.07 -13.78
CA THR A 103 4.62 -24.04 -13.91
C THR A 103 3.25 -23.37 -13.87
N ASP A 104 2.28 -23.91 -14.59
CA ASP A 104 0.92 -23.36 -14.61
C ASP A 104 0.22 -23.47 -13.26
N SER A 105 0.46 -24.57 -12.52
CA SER A 105 0.00 -24.71 -11.13
C SER A 105 0.60 -23.65 -10.20
N GLY A 106 1.88 -23.32 -10.37
CA GLY A 106 2.55 -22.26 -9.61
C GLY A 106 1.99 -20.87 -9.91
N LYS A 107 1.66 -20.58 -11.18
CA LYS A 107 1.01 -19.33 -11.58
C LYS A 107 -0.38 -19.20 -10.97
N VAL A 108 -1.21 -20.24 -11.05
CA VAL A 108 -2.55 -20.26 -10.45
C VAL A 108 -2.46 -20.03 -8.93
N PHE A 109 -1.58 -20.75 -8.24
CA PHE A 109 -1.35 -20.54 -6.81
C PHE A 109 -0.92 -19.10 -6.50
N CYS A 110 0.01 -18.54 -7.29
CA CYS A 110 0.48 -17.17 -7.13
C CYS A 110 -0.65 -16.14 -7.25
N MET A 111 -1.62 -16.34 -8.15
CA MET A 111 -2.78 -15.46 -8.30
C MET A 111 -3.64 -15.43 -7.04
N PHE A 112 -4.00 -16.60 -6.49
CA PHE A 112 -4.78 -16.68 -5.24
C PHE A 112 -4.00 -16.18 -4.02
N TYR A 113 -2.70 -16.47 -3.97
CA TYR A 113 -1.83 -16.03 -2.89
C TYR A 113 -1.71 -14.50 -2.86
N ALA A 114 -1.53 -13.84 -4.02
CA ALA A 114 -1.50 -12.38 -4.12
C ALA A 114 -2.85 -11.74 -3.75
N LEU A 115 -3.97 -12.33 -4.19
CA LEU A 115 -5.31 -11.82 -3.93
C LEU A 115 -5.61 -11.65 -2.43
N LEU A 116 -5.18 -12.61 -1.60
CA LEU A 116 -5.37 -12.56 -0.14
C LEU A 116 -4.21 -11.89 0.58
N GLY A 117 -2.97 -12.12 0.11
CA GLY A 117 -1.75 -11.66 0.76
C GLY A 117 -1.55 -10.15 0.68
N ILE A 118 -1.86 -9.52 -0.46
CA ILE A 118 -1.68 -8.07 -0.64
C ILE A 118 -2.59 -7.26 0.31
N PRO A 119 -3.93 -7.50 0.37
CA PRO A 119 -4.79 -6.79 1.32
C PRO A 119 -4.37 -6.98 2.79
N LEU A 120 -4.01 -8.22 3.17
CA LEU A 120 -3.54 -8.52 4.52
C LEU A 120 -2.24 -7.75 4.85
N THR A 121 -1.32 -7.68 3.89
CA THR A 121 -0.05 -6.96 4.04
C THR A 121 -0.28 -5.45 4.16
N LEU A 122 -1.16 -4.88 3.34
CA LEU A 122 -1.52 -3.46 3.39
C LEU A 122 -2.11 -3.07 4.76
N VAL A 123 -3.07 -3.84 5.29
CA VAL A 123 -3.66 -3.60 6.61
C VAL A 123 -2.61 -3.72 7.72
N THR A 124 -1.71 -4.70 7.60
CA THR A 124 -0.62 -4.93 8.56
C THR A 124 0.34 -3.75 8.56
N PHE A 125 0.78 -3.27 7.38
CA PHE A 125 1.66 -2.11 7.27
C PHE A 125 1.00 -0.81 7.73
N GLN A 126 -0.30 -0.62 7.50
CA GLN A 126 -1.04 0.51 8.07
C GLN A 126 -1.01 0.48 9.60
N SER A 127 -1.38 -0.66 10.19
CA SER A 127 -1.43 -0.84 11.65
C SER A 127 -0.04 -0.68 12.30
N LEU A 128 1.00 -1.24 11.69
CA LEU A 128 2.37 -1.10 12.15
C LEU A 128 2.88 0.33 11.96
N GLY A 129 2.54 0.98 10.84
CA GLY A 129 2.94 2.35 10.54
C GLY A 129 2.35 3.36 11.52
N GLU A 130 1.11 3.19 11.96
CA GLU A 130 0.52 4.00 13.04
C GLU A 130 1.27 3.84 14.36
N ARG A 131 1.64 2.61 14.71
CA ARG A 131 2.43 2.31 15.92
C ARG A 131 3.83 2.92 15.84
N LEU A 132 4.48 2.87 14.67
CA LEU A 132 5.77 3.52 14.41
C LEU A 132 5.65 5.04 14.53
N ASN A 133 4.63 5.65 13.92
CA ASN A 133 4.40 7.10 14.02
C ASN A 133 4.16 7.52 15.49
N ALA A 134 3.42 6.72 16.26
CA ALA A 134 3.25 6.95 17.70
C ALA A 134 4.58 6.82 18.47
N LEU A 135 5.44 5.86 18.10
CA LEU A 135 6.77 5.70 18.67
C LEU A 135 7.66 6.91 18.35
N VAL A 136 7.76 7.33 17.09
CA VAL A 136 8.51 8.52 16.66
C VAL A 136 8.05 9.75 17.43
N ARG A 137 6.73 9.94 17.60
CA ARG A 137 6.18 11.03 18.40
C ARG A 137 6.64 10.96 19.86
N ARG A 138 6.64 9.78 20.47
CA ARG A 138 7.13 9.59 21.85
C ARG A 138 8.64 9.90 21.97
N LEU A 139 9.44 9.44 21.02
CA LEU A 139 10.89 9.69 20.98
C LEU A 139 11.19 11.17 20.78
N LEU A 140 10.50 11.86 19.88
CA LEU A 140 10.62 13.31 19.69
C LEU A 140 10.24 14.08 20.96
N LEU A 141 9.17 13.66 21.65
CA LEU A 141 8.78 14.27 22.92
C LEU A 141 9.86 14.05 23.99
N ALA A 142 10.41 12.84 24.09
CA ALA A 142 11.49 12.53 25.03
C ALA A 142 12.73 13.38 24.72
N ALA A 143 13.17 13.43 23.46
CA ALA A 143 14.31 14.26 23.03
C ALA A 143 14.10 15.74 23.37
N LYS A 144 12.91 16.29 23.09
CA LYS A 144 12.58 17.69 23.45
C LYS A 144 12.58 17.94 24.96
N ARG A 145 12.20 16.95 25.79
CA ARG A 145 12.30 17.05 27.26
C ARG A 145 13.76 17.01 27.71
N CYS A 146 14.58 16.12 27.14
CA CYS A 146 16.02 16.05 27.42
C CYS A 146 16.73 17.36 27.06
N LEU A 147 16.26 18.07 26.04
CA LEU A 147 16.74 19.40 25.64
C LEU A 147 16.20 20.55 26.51
N GLY A 148 15.46 20.27 27.59
CA GLY A 148 15.02 21.29 28.57
C GLY A 148 13.81 22.14 28.15
N LEU A 149 13.07 21.76 27.10
CA LEU A 149 11.90 22.52 26.66
C LEU A 149 10.73 22.36 27.64
N ARG A 150 10.30 23.45 28.29
CA ARG A 150 9.27 23.46 29.36
C ARG A 150 7.87 22.97 28.94
N ARG A 151 7.52 22.98 27.65
CA ARG A 151 6.25 22.46 27.08
C ARG A 151 6.45 21.88 25.67
N PRO A 152 7.00 20.66 25.53
CA PRO A 152 7.31 20.12 24.22
C PRO A 152 6.01 19.76 23.48
N ARG A 153 5.68 20.52 22.43
CA ARG A 153 4.62 20.17 21.47
C ARG A 153 5.25 19.59 20.21
N VAL A 154 4.63 18.52 19.69
CA VAL A 154 4.98 17.93 18.41
C VAL A 154 3.90 18.34 17.41
N SER A 155 4.23 19.34 16.58
CA SER A 155 3.45 19.75 15.41
C SER A 155 3.49 18.66 14.33
N THR A 156 2.50 18.65 13.44
CA THR A 156 2.47 17.81 12.24
C THR A 156 3.69 18.03 11.36
N GLU A 157 4.20 19.26 11.26
CA GLU A 157 5.43 19.57 10.51
C GLU A 157 6.65 18.85 11.07
N ASN A 158 6.80 18.83 12.40
CA ASN A 158 7.89 18.09 13.07
C ASN A 158 7.79 16.58 12.80
N MET A 159 6.57 16.04 12.70
CA MET A 159 6.35 14.63 12.35
C MET A 159 6.74 14.34 10.89
N VAL A 160 6.41 15.24 9.96
CA VAL A 160 6.79 15.09 8.54
C VAL A 160 8.30 15.16 8.38
N VAL A 161 8.97 16.13 9.01
CA VAL A 161 10.44 16.24 8.97
C VAL A 161 11.10 15.02 9.60
N ALA A 162 10.63 14.57 10.78
CA ALA A 162 11.15 13.37 11.41
C ALA A 162 10.92 12.11 10.55
N GLY A 163 9.75 11.99 9.92
CA GLY A 163 9.44 10.90 9.00
C GLY A 163 10.38 10.87 7.79
N LEU A 164 10.64 12.03 7.17
CA LEU A 164 11.61 12.16 6.08
C LEU A 164 13.03 11.77 6.52
N LEU A 165 13.47 12.23 7.70
CA LEU A 165 14.78 11.88 8.26
C LEU A 165 14.89 10.37 8.54
N VAL A 166 13.85 9.75 9.09
CA VAL A 166 13.82 8.30 9.33
C VAL A 166 13.85 7.54 8.00
N CYS A 167 13.08 7.95 6.99
CA CYS A 167 13.12 7.34 5.66
C CYS A 167 14.51 7.44 5.02
N ALA A 168 15.11 8.63 5.05
CA ALA A 168 16.46 8.86 4.52
C ALA A 168 17.52 8.03 5.27
N ALA A 169 17.42 7.93 6.60
CA ALA A 169 18.29 7.09 7.41
C ALA A 169 18.11 5.60 7.08
N THR A 170 16.88 5.12 6.92
CA THR A 170 16.60 3.72 6.52
C THR A 170 17.20 3.38 5.16
N LEU A 171 17.10 4.30 4.19
CA LEU A 171 17.73 4.13 2.87
C LEU A 171 19.26 4.14 2.97
N ALA A 172 19.85 5.07 3.71
CA ALA A 172 21.30 5.18 3.86
C ALA A 172 21.91 3.99 4.61
N LEU A 173 21.25 3.51 5.68
CA LEU A 173 21.69 2.33 6.44
C LEU A 173 21.59 1.06 5.60
N GLY A 174 20.50 0.90 4.83
CA GLY A 174 20.38 -0.18 3.87
C GLY A 174 21.47 -0.12 2.81
N ALA A 175 21.68 1.05 2.20
CA ALA A 175 22.70 1.25 1.18
C ALA A 175 24.11 0.88 1.68
N ALA A 176 24.48 1.30 2.90
CA ALA A 176 25.76 0.94 3.50
C ALA A 176 25.90 -0.58 3.68
N ALA A 177 24.86 -1.26 4.18
CA ALA A 177 24.89 -2.70 4.38
C ALA A 177 24.96 -3.47 3.04
N PHE A 178 24.09 -3.14 2.08
CA PHE A 178 24.07 -3.82 0.77
C PHE A 178 25.31 -3.51 -0.07
N ALA A 179 25.87 -2.30 0.01
CA ALA A 179 27.15 -2.00 -0.63
C ALA A 179 28.26 -2.91 -0.09
N HIS A 180 28.30 -3.15 1.22
CA HIS A 180 29.27 -4.05 1.83
C HIS A 180 29.03 -5.53 1.46
N PHE A 181 27.79 -6.02 1.57
CA PHE A 181 27.50 -7.44 1.36
C PHE A 181 27.50 -7.86 -0.12
N GLU A 182 27.02 -7.02 -1.02
CA GLU A 182 26.92 -7.32 -2.46
C GLU A 182 28.11 -6.78 -3.27
N GLY A 183 28.97 -5.95 -2.66
CA GLY A 183 30.09 -5.32 -3.35
C GLY A 183 29.65 -4.27 -4.37
N TRP A 184 28.50 -3.63 -4.14
CA TRP A 184 28.00 -2.55 -4.98
C TRP A 184 28.57 -1.19 -4.53
N THR A 185 28.55 -0.21 -5.42
CA THR A 185 28.79 1.18 -4.99
C THR A 185 27.66 1.65 -4.09
N PHE A 186 27.93 2.60 -3.18
CA PHE A 186 26.90 3.14 -2.30
C PHE A 186 25.69 3.68 -3.08
N PHE A 187 25.92 4.32 -4.23
CA PHE A 187 24.86 4.82 -5.09
C PHE A 187 23.96 3.70 -5.62
N HIS A 188 24.52 2.62 -6.17
CA HIS A 188 23.72 1.49 -6.65
C HIS A 188 22.97 0.80 -5.52
N ALA A 189 23.60 0.65 -4.35
CA ALA A 189 22.93 0.11 -3.17
C ALA A 189 21.81 1.02 -2.66
N TYR A 190 21.98 2.34 -2.71
CA TYR A 190 20.94 3.30 -2.35
C TYR A 190 19.78 3.27 -3.34
N TYR A 191 20.08 3.24 -4.65
CA TYR A 191 19.09 3.07 -5.71
C TYR A 191 18.30 1.77 -5.52
N TYR A 192 18.98 0.65 -5.27
CA TYR A 192 18.34 -0.63 -4.92
C TYR A 192 17.39 -0.47 -3.73
N CYS A 193 17.84 0.09 -2.61
CA CYS A 193 16.99 0.29 -1.43
C CYS A 193 15.78 1.16 -1.75
N PHE A 194 15.96 2.22 -2.53
CA PHE A 194 14.88 3.12 -2.92
C PHE A 194 13.83 2.40 -3.79
N ILE A 195 14.24 1.74 -4.87
CA ILE A 195 13.35 0.99 -5.77
C ILE A 195 12.65 -0.18 -5.06
N THR A 196 13.33 -0.79 -4.09
CA THR A 196 12.78 -1.86 -3.25
C THR A 196 11.69 -1.36 -2.32
N LEU A 197 11.99 -0.35 -1.51
CA LEU A 197 11.08 0.13 -0.46
C LEU A 197 9.93 0.99 -1.00
N THR A 198 10.04 1.48 -2.24
CA THR A 198 8.94 2.12 -2.97
C THR A 198 8.08 1.11 -3.76
N THR A 199 8.38 -0.20 -3.63
CA THR A 199 7.69 -1.31 -4.31
C THR A 199 7.66 -1.16 -5.84
N ILE A 200 8.66 -0.49 -6.43
CA ILE A 200 8.82 -0.41 -7.89
C ILE A 200 9.44 -1.71 -8.40
N GLY A 201 10.52 -2.16 -7.74
CA GLY A 201 11.14 -3.47 -7.96
C GLY A 201 11.51 -3.79 -9.41
N PHE A 202 12.32 -2.96 -10.09
CA PHE A 202 12.74 -3.22 -11.47
C PHE A 202 13.48 -4.56 -11.66
N GLY A 203 14.23 -5.00 -10.65
CA GLY A 203 14.97 -6.28 -10.69
C GLY A 203 16.32 -6.23 -11.38
N ASP A 204 16.78 -5.03 -11.77
CA ASP A 204 18.14 -4.76 -12.26
C ASP A 204 19.20 -4.96 -11.17
N PHE A 205 18.86 -4.60 -9.93
CA PHE A 205 19.62 -4.95 -8.72
C PHE A 205 18.75 -5.78 -7.79
N VAL A 206 19.24 -6.96 -7.40
CA VAL A 206 18.55 -7.88 -6.48
C VAL A 206 19.57 -8.48 -5.52
N ALA A 207 19.35 -8.27 -4.23
CA ALA A 207 20.18 -8.87 -3.19
C ALA A 207 20.00 -10.40 -3.13
N LEU A 208 20.94 -11.10 -2.49
CA LEU A 208 20.91 -12.55 -2.28
C LEU A 208 21.07 -13.40 -3.56
N GLN A 209 21.42 -12.80 -4.70
CA GLN A 209 21.62 -13.51 -5.97
C GLN A 209 23.07 -13.96 -6.22
N ARG A 210 24.06 -13.34 -5.55
CA ARG A 210 25.48 -13.68 -5.72
C ARG A 210 25.91 -14.85 -4.83
N ASP A 211 26.86 -15.66 -5.33
CA ASP A 211 27.57 -16.73 -4.59
C ASP A 211 26.69 -17.74 -3.83
N GLU A 212 25.50 -18.06 -4.35
CA GLU A 212 24.51 -18.89 -3.64
C GLU A 212 24.21 -18.40 -2.21
N ALA A 213 24.22 -17.08 -1.98
CA ALA A 213 24.03 -16.46 -0.67
C ALA A 213 22.76 -16.93 0.04
N LEU A 214 21.69 -17.20 -0.72
CA LEU A 214 20.43 -17.82 -0.25
C LEU A 214 20.63 -19.12 0.56
N GLN A 215 21.65 -19.91 0.24
CA GLN A 215 21.93 -21.19 0.91
C GLN A 215 23.13 -21.10 1.85
N ARG A 216 24.14 -20.29 1.49
CA ARG A 216 25.42 -20.25 2.21
C ARG A 216 25.48 -19.22 3.34
N LYS A 217 24.63 -18.19 3.34
CA LYS A 217 24.68 -17.09 4.31
C LYS A 217 23.32 -16.83 4.99
N PRO A 218 22.79 -17.76 5.81
CA PRO A 218 21.53 -17.57 6.55
C PRO A 218 21.39 -16.24 7.33
N PRO A 219 22.41 -15.71 8.04
CA PRO A 219 22.25 -14.45 8.75
C PRO A 219 22.04 -13.25 7.80
N TYR A 220 22.67 -13.27 6.62
CA TYR A 220 22.49 -12.22 5.62
C TYR A 220 21.10 -12.28 4.96
N VAL A 221 20.59 -13.50 4.73
CA VAL A 221 19.21 -13.74 4.26
C VAL A 221 18.21 -13.16 5.27
N ALA A 222 18.37 -13.50 6.56
CA ALA A 222 17.49 -12.99 7.62
C ALA A 222 17.56 -11.46 7.73
N PHE A 223 18.77 -10.88 7.69
CA PHE A 223 18.95 -9.42 7.65
C PHE A 223 18.20 -8.78 6.49
N SER A 224 18.32 -9.34 5.28
CA SER A 224 17.69 -8.80 4.08
C SER A 224 16.17 -8.84 4.16
N PHE A 225 15.59 -9.92 4.67
CA PHE A 225 14.13 -10.02 4.87
C PHE A 225 13.64 -9.03 5.92
N LEU A 226 14.33 -8.94 7.06
CA LEU A 226 14.00 -7.99 8.11
C LEU A 226 14.11 -6.54 7.63
N TYR A 227 15.15 -6.23 6.85
CA TYR A 227 15.34 -4.91 6.24
C TYR A 227 14.17 -4.54 5.34
N ILE A 228 13.76 -5.43 4.43
CA ILE A 228 12.64 -5.18 3.51
C ILE A 228 11.34 -4.96 4.29
N LEU A 229 11.02 -5.84 5.25
CA LEU A 229 9.80 -5.74 6.04
C LEU A 229 9.76 -4.47 6.91
N LEU A 230 10.85 -4.16 7.61
CA LEU A 230 10.96 -2.97 8.45
C LEU A 230 10.96 -1.70 7.60
N GLY A 231 11.73 -1.69 6.51
CA GLY A 231 11.85 -0.57 5.59
C GLY A 231 10.51 -0.22 4.94
N LEU A 232 9.76 -1.22 4.47
CA LEU A 232 8.40 -1.02 3.95
C LEU A 232 7.46 -0.47 5.00
N THR A 233 7.61 -0.92 6.25
CA THR A 233 6.82 -0.38 7.37
C THR A 233 7.15 1.10 7.62
N VAL A 234 8.43 1.50 7.52
CA VAL A 234 8.86 2.90 7.65
C VAL A 234 8.30 3.77 6.52
N ILE A 235 8.47 3.35 5.26
CA ILE A 235 7.94 4.09 4.10
C ILE A 235 6.41 4.14 4.17
N GLY A 236 5.76 3.02 4.49
CA GLY A 236 4.31 2.94 4.70
C GLY A 236 3.81 3.87 5.82
N ALA A 237 4.53 3.97 6.94
CA ALA A 237 4.22 4.89 8.03
C ALA A 237 4.27 6.35 7.57
N PHE A 238 5.29 6.70 6.78
CA PHE A 238 5.45 8.04 6.22
C PHE A 238 4.37 8.36 5.18
N LEU A 239 4.10 7.44 4.25
CA LEU A 239 3.01 7.58 3.28
C LEU A 239 1.66 7.74 3.98
N ASN A 240 1.39 6.94 5.01
CA ASN A 240 0.16 7.06 5.79
C ASN A 240 0.04 8.46 6.42
N LEU A 241 1.11 8.99 7.03
CA LEU A 241 1.12 10.34 7.59
C LEU A 241 0.81 11.43 6.55
N VAL A 242 1.43 11.34 5.36
CA VAL A 242 1.25 12.33 4.28
C VAL A 242 -0.12 12.21 3.63
N VAL A 243 -0.57 10.99 3.33
CA VAL A 243 -1.87 10.71 2.71
C VAL A 243 -2.99 11.10 3.65
N LEU A 244 -2.92 10.75 4.94
CA LEU A 244 -3.92 11.17 5.94
C LEU A 244 -4.00 12.70 6.03
N ARG A 245 -2.87 13.41 5.96
CA ARG A 245 -2.86 14.88 5.92
C ARG A 245 -3.59 15.40 4.67
N PHE A 246 -3.32 14.83 3.50
CA PHE A 246 -3.97 15.25 2.26
C PHE A 246 -5.48 14.96 2.28
N LEU A 247 -5.89 13.79 2.75
CA LEU A 247 -7.30 13.41 2.90
C LEU A 247 -8.00 14.34 3.92
N ALA A 248 -7.38 14.62 5.07
CA ALA A 248 -7.93 15.54 6.06
C ALA A 248 -8.05 17.00 5.55
N ALA A 249 -7.06 17.46 4.77
CA ALA A 249 -7.14 18.77 4.12
C ALA A 249 -8.29 18.83 3.11
N SER A 250 -8.57 17.70 2.44
CA SER A 250 -9.64 17.54 1.47
C SER A 250 -11.01 17.59 2.08
N THR A 251 -11.24 16.81 3.14
CA THR A 251 -12.51 16.78 3.87
C THR A 251 -12.78 18.12 4.54
N GLY A 252 -11.77 18.75 5.15
CA GLY A 252 -11.92 20.07 5.75
C GLY A 252 -12.18 21.19 4.73
N ALA A 253 -11.70 21.07 3.49
CA ALA A 253 -12.05 21.99 2.42
C ALA A 253 -13.49 21.79 1.94
N LEU A 254 -13.92 20.53 1.81
CA LEU A 254 -15.29 20.18 1.44
C LEU A 254 -16.31 20.66 2.50
N GLU A 255 -16.02 20.48 3.78
CA GLU A 255 -16.86 20.99 4.87
C GLU A 255 -16.96 22.53 4.87
N ARG A 256 -15.85 23.22 4.58
CA ARG A 256 -15.84 24.68 4.44
C ARG A 256 -16.64 25.16 3.23
N ALA A 257 -16.56 24.45 2.10
CA ALA A 257 -17.36 24.71 0.92
C ALA A 257 -18.86 24.46 1.17
N ALA A 258 -19.21 23.35 1.84
CA ALA A 258 -20.57 23.04 2.23
C ALA A 258 -21.18 24.07 3.20
N ARG A 259 -20.39 24.59 4.16
CA ARG A 259 -20.83 25.68 5.05
C ARG A 259 -21.05 27.00 4.32
N ARG A 260 -20.25 27.29 3.29
CA ARG A 260 -20.45 28.49 2.43
C ARG A 260 -21.66 28.36 1.50
N ALA A 261 -22.06 27.12 1.19
CA ALA A 261 -23.26 26.83 0.41
C ALA A 261 -24.56 26.69 1.25
N GLY A 262 -24.50 26.96 2.57
CA GLY A 262 -25.68 27.00 3.45
C GLY A 262 -26.65 28.13 3.10
N PRO A 263 -27.96 27.96 3.34
CA PRO A 263 -29.03 28.51 2.51
C PRO A 263 -29.06 30.05 2.52
N LEU A 264 -29.17 30.63 1.33
CA LEU A 264 -29.70 31.98 1.13
C LEU A 264 -30.96 32.12 1.98
N ARG A 265 -30.89 32.97 3.01
CA ARG A 265 -32.05 33.36 3.82
C ARG A 265 -33.12 33.92 2.88
N LEU A 266 -34.14 33.12 2.58
CA LEU A 266 -35.41 33.63 2.09
C LEU A 266 -35.95 34.57 3.18
N GLY A 267 -36.22 35.82 2.82
CA GLY A 267 -36.49 36.91 3.73
C GLY A 267 -37.58 36.61 4.75
N ALA A 268 -37.31 36.95 6.01
CA ALA A 268 -38.34 37.09 7.02
C ALA A 268 -39.01 38.47 6.86
N PRO A 269 -40.35 38.58 6.81
CA PRO A 269 -40.98 39.86 7.02
C PRO A 269 -40.99 40.19 8.53
N GLU A 270 -40.54 41.40 8.86
CA GLU A 270 -40.73 41.99 10.17
C GLU A 270 -42.22 42.14 10.49
N SER A 271 -42.65 41.63 11.65
CA SER A 271 -43.88 42.11 12.29
C SER A 271 -43.61 42.41 13.76
N ARG A 272 -43.68 43.70 14.08
CA ARG A 272 -43.63 44.30 15.42
C ARG A 272 -44.73 43.73 16.33
N GLY A 273 -44.39 43.49 17.59
CA GLY A 273 -45.37 43.25 18.66
C GLY A 273 -44.71 43.07 20.02
N ARG A 274 -44.86 44.07 20.90
CA ARG A 274 -44.44 44.06 22.32
C ARG A 274 -45.27 43.06 23.15
N CYS A 275 -44.64 42.31 24.05
CA CYS A 275 -45.01 42.23 25.49
C CYS A 275 -43.99 41.38 26.28
N PRO A 276 -43.65 41.73 27.54
CA PRO A 276 -42.70 40.97 28.35
C PRO A 276 -43.42 40.03 29.33
N ALA A 277 -43.10 38.73 29.36
CA ALA A 277 -43.49 37.87 30.47
C ALA A 277 -42.62 36.60 30.62
N ARG A 278 -42.05 36.48 31.83
CA ARG A 278 -41.80 35.27 32.64
C ARG A 278 -40.92 34.14 32.08
N ARG A 279 -39.77 33.97 32.74
CA ARG A 279 -39.08 32.67 32.90
C ARG A 279 -40.03 31.63 33.53
N PRO A 280 -39.99 30.37 33.08
CA PRO A 280 -40.25 29.24 33.95
C PRO A 280 -38.94 28.50 34.29
N ALA A 281 -38.98 27.91 35.48
CA ALA A 281 -37.90 27.21 36.14
C ALA A 281 -37.48 25.91 35.44
N ARG A 282 -36.24 25.48 35.75
CA ARG A 282 -35.76 24.10 35.56
C ARG A 282 -36.66 23.11 36.30
N PRO A 283 -36.78 21.88 35.78
CA PRO A 283 -36.65 20.70 36.64
C PRO A 283 -35.56 19.76 36.14
N GLY A 284 -34.74 19.26 37.06
CA GLY A 284 -33.87 18.11 36.84
C GLY A 284 -34.63 16.79 36.93
N GLY A 285 -34.03 15.72 36.38
CA GLY A 285 -34.46 14.33 36.58
C GLY A 285 -34.64 13.53 35.29
N PRO A 286 -34.26 12.24 35.25
CA PRO A 286 -33.85 11.55 34.02
C PRO A 286 -35.04 11.10 33.16
N ALA A 287 -35.07 11.53 31.89
CA ALA A 287 -35.99 11.01 30.90
C ALA A 287 -35.70 9.51 30.67
N SER A 288 -36.65 8.68 31.10
CA SER A 288 -36.61 7.23 30.99
C SER A 288 -36.50 6.78 29.54
N VAL A 289 -35.80 5.68 29.32
CA VAL A 289 -35.55 5.02 28.03
C VAL A 289 -36.83 4.84 27.20
N SER A 290 -37.99 4.72 27.86
CA SER A 290 -39.31 4.57 27.25
C SER A 290 -39.70 5.74 26.32
N HIS A 291 -39.35 6.99 26.66
CA HIS A 291 -39.67 8.15 25.80
C HIS A 291 -38.81 8.19 24.52
N ARG A 292 -37.57 7.65 24.57
CA ARG A 292 -36.69 7.56 23.40
C ARG A 292 -37.08 6.40 22.48
N VAL A 293 -37.59 5.29 23.04
CA VAL A 293 -38.10 4.17 22.25
C VAL A 293 -39.39 4.57 21.51
N HIS A 294 -40.30 5.29 22.17
CA HIS A 294 -41.52 5.76 21.52
C HIS A 294 -41.25 6.76 20.37
N GLN A 295 -40.22 7.60 20.50
CA GLN A 295 -39.78 8.51 19.42
C GLN A 295 -39.17 7.74 18.23
N LEU A 296 -38.43 6.65 18.50
CA LEU A 296 -37.85 5.79 17.46
C LEU A 296 -38.91 4.95 16.74
N GLU A 297 -39.94 4.47 17.45
CA GLU A 297 -41.06 3.72 16.84
C GLU A 297 -41.92 4.60 15.93
N VAL A 298 -42.16 5.86 16.31
CA VAL A 298 -42.86 6.84 15.46
C VAL A 298 -42.02 7.16 14.22
N TRP A 299 -40.71 7.36 14.38
CA TRP A 299 -39.79 7.62 13.27
C TRP A 299 -39.63 6.43 12.30
N ALA A 300 -39.74 5.20 12.80
CA ALA A 300 -39.69 3.98 11.98
C ALA A 300 -41.01 3.71 11.22
N ARG A 301 -42.16 4.16 11.75
CA ARG A 301 -43.46 4.04 11.07
C ARG A 301 -43.58 4.93 9.84
N ASP A 302 -42.89 6.07 9.85
CA ASP A 302 -42.99 7.09 8.80
C ASP A 302 -42.01 6.88 7.64
N ASN A 303 -41.06 5.94 7.76
CA ASN A 303 -40.06 5.61 6.72
C ASN A 303 -40.32 4.23 6.09
N LEU A 304 -41.35 4.13 5.24
CA LEU A 304 -41.59 2.96 4.41
C LEU A 304 -40.58 2.90 3.26
N GLY A 305 -39.52 2.10 3.42
CA GLY A 305 -38.57 1.89 2.33
C GLY A 305 -37.36 1.01 2.64
N PHE A 306 -37.47 -0.04 3.46
CA PHE A 306 -36.45 -1.11 3.48
C PHE A 306 -37.01 -2.39 4.10
N SER A 307 -37.16 -3.45 3.29
CA SER A 307 -37.47 -4.81 3.77
C SER A 307 -36.16 -5.53 4.11
N PRO A 308 -35.94 -6.04 5.35
CA PRO A 308 -34.83 -6.95 5.65
C PRO A 308 -35.20 -8.41 5.28
N PRO A 309 -34.20 -9.26 5.00
CA PRO A 309 -34.40 -10.64 4.54
C PRO A 309 -34.90 -11.55 5.67
N ALA A 310 -35.78 -12.48 5.33
CA ALA A 310 -36.26 -13.51 6.26
C ALA A 310 -35.17 -14.55 6.54
N SER A 311 -34.93 -14.85 7.81
CA SER A 311 -34.20 -16.02 8.30
C SER A 311 -35.06 -16.82 9.30
N PRO A 312 -34.76 -18.11 9.53
CA PRO A 312 -35.76 -19.17 9.59
C PRO A 312 -36.46 -19.29 10.95
N ARG A 313 -37.78 -19.55 10.91
CA ARG A 313 -38.56 -19.95 12.08
C ARG A 313 -38.26 -21.39 12.46
N ALA A 314 -37.68 -21.57 13.65
CA ALA A 314 -37.90 -22.74 14.47
C ALA A 314 -39.35 -22.75 14.96
N VAL A 315 -40.06 -23.86 14.78
CA VAL A 315 -41.34 -24.15 15.44
C VAL A 315 -41.14 -25.45 16.21
N GLY A 316 -41.32 -25.37 17.52
CA GLY A 316 -41.30 -26.52 18.41
C GLY A 316 -42.71 -27.07 18.68
N GLY A 317 -42.75 -28.36 18.99
CA GLY A 317 -43.54 -28.92 20.09
C GLY A 317 -44.98 -29.37 19.79
N GLY A 318 -45.21 -30.69 19.83
CA GLY A 318 -46.55 -31.28 20.01
C GLY A 318 -46.54 -32.80 19.87
N ARG A 319 -46.97 -33.52 20.90
CA ARG A 319 -46.78 -34.96 21.17
C ARG A 319 -47.85 -35.90 20.58
N ALA A 320 -47.39 -37.15 20.37
CA ALA A 320 -48.01 -38.47 20.65
C ALA A 320 -49.16 -39.03 19.78
N GLY A 321 -48.97 -40.29 19.35
CA GLY A 321 -50.02 -41.24 18.95
C GLY A 321 -49.68 -42.07 17.71
N GLY A 322 -49.02 -43.23 17.86
CA GLY A 322 -48.93 -44.25 16.79
C GLY A 322 -50.20 -45.11 16.71
N PRO A 323 -50.17 -46.32 16.10
CA PRO A 323 -49.29 -46.86 15.06
C PRO A 323 -50.10 -47.34 13.82
N LEU A 324 -49.46 -47.60 12.67
CA LEU A 324 -49.94 -48.61 11.72
C LEU A 324 -48.89 -49.01 10.67
N ALA A 325 -48.95 -50.29 10.34
CA ALA A 325 -47.97 -51.08 9.62
C ALA A 325 -47.90 -50.83 8.09
N ARG A 326 -46.76 -51.30 7.53
CA ARG A 326 -46.66 -52.35 6.47
C ARG A 326 -46.09 -51.92 5.09
N ARG A 327 -45.19 -52.81 4.61
CA ARG A 327 -44.64 -53.08 3.25
C ARG A 327 -43.44 -52.21 2.81
N LYS A 328 -42.22 -52.74 2.61
CA LYS A 328 -41.64 -53.78 1.71
C LYS A 328 -41.36 -53.30 0.27
N SER A 329 -40.12 -53.59 -0.18
CA SER A 329 -39.63 -53.76 -1.56
C SER A 329 -39.43 -52.48 -2.37
N ILE A 330 -38.33 -52.23 -3.11
CA ILE A 330 -37.21 -53.01 -3.67
C ILE A 330 -35.94 -52.17 -3.52
#